data_AF-A0A9D7XWL4-F1
#
_entry.id   AF-A0A9D7XWL4-F1
#
_cell.length_a   1.000
_cell.length_b   1.000
_cell.length_c   1.000
_cell.angle_alpha   90.00
_cell.angle_beta   90.00
_cell.angle_gamma   90.00
#
_symmetry.space_group_name_H-M   'P 1'
#
loop_
_entity.id
_entity.type
_entity.pdbx_description
1 polymer ?
#
loop_
_entity_poly.entity_id
_entity_poly.type
_entity_poly.pdbx_seq_one_letter_code
_entity_poly.pdbx_strand_id
1 'polypeptide(L)' 'MRDPKNYLRLQCLPADEAIACYLAGDFTMGEEFALAEAIQKGLSLPMTKADVEAILLDCLDDEMTAEECRSTLIAGRLK' A
#
# COMPACT_ATOMS: atom_id res chain seq x y z
N MET A 1 -16.68 3.28 10.91
CA MET A 1 -16.51 4.75 11.07
C MET A 1 -15.02 5.00 10.90
N ARG A 2 -14.57 5.77 9.89
CA ARG A 2 -13.12 6.04 9.70
C ARG A 2 -12.62 6.89 10.87
N ASP A 3 -11.59 6.45 11.58
CA ASP A 3 -10.91 7.29 12.56
C ASP A 3 -9.99 8.28 11.79
N PRO A 4 -10.28 9.59 11.84
CA PRO A 4 -9.49 10.57 11.09
C PRO A 4 -8.04 10.68 11.58
N LYS A 5 -7.74 10.33 12.84
CA LYS A 5 -6.36 10.38 13.36
C LYS A 5 -5.52 9.24 12.81
N ASN A 6 -6.09 8.04 12.74
CA ASN A 6 -5.38 6.90 12.16
C ASN A 6 -5.19 7.06 10.66
N TYR A 7 -6.21 7.56 9.93
CA TYR A 7 -6.08 7.85 8.51
C TYR A 7 -4.90 8.80 8.22
N LEU A 8 -4.82 9.92 8.97
CA LEU A 8 -3.73 10.90 8.82
C LEU A 8 -2.35 10.31 9.19
N ARG A 9 -2.30 9.37 10.14
CA ARG A 9 -1.07 8.66 10.49
C ARG A 9 -0.63 7.74 9.34
N LEU A 10 -1.54 6.91 8.85
CA LEU A 10 -1.25 5.89 7.84
C LEU A 10 -0.88 6.51 6.48
N GLN A 11 -1.56 7.57 6.05
CA GLN A 11 -1.23 8.25 4.79
C GLN A 11 0.18 8.88 4.77
N CYS A 12 0.77 9.11 5.95
CA CYS A 12 2.09 9.73 6.12
C CYS A 12 3.19 8.70 6.38
N LEU A 13 2.86 7.40 6.41
CA LEU A 13 3.87 6.36 6.56
C LEU A 13 4.82 6.34 5.35
N PRO A 14 6.11 6.02 5.57
CA PRO A 14 7.00 5.62 4.48
C PRO A 14 6.36 4.48 3.68
N ALA A 15 6.60 4.46 2.36
CA ALA A 15 6.00 3.45 1.49
C ALA A 15 6.30 2.02 1.96
N ASP A 16 7.53 1.74 2.39
CA ASP A 16 7.94 0.41 2.83
C ASP A 16 7.19 -0.01 4.13
N GLU A 17 6.98 0.93 5.05
CA GLU A 17 6.19 0.70 6.27
C GLU A 17 4.71 0.51 5.94
N ALA A 18 4.18 1.27 4.98
CA ALA A 18 2.80 1.15 4.54
C ALA A 18 2.54 -0.20 3.83
N ILE A 19 3.49 -0.68 3.01
CA ILE A 19 3.42 -2.01 2.39
C ILE A 19 3.45 -3.08 3.49
N ALA A 20 4.39 -3.01 4.43
CA ALA A 20 4.48 -3.96 5.53
C ALA A 20 3.21 -3.99 6.40
N CYS A 21 2.65 -2.81 6.70
CA CYS A 21 1.39 -2.67 7.44
C CYS A 21 0.21 -3.29 6.69
N TYR A 22 0.17 -3.13 5.36
CA TYR A 22 -0.84 -3.76 4.51
C TYR A 22 -0.70 -5.29 4.51
N LEU A 23 0.51 -5.81 4.30
CA LEU A 23 0.75 -7.25 4.25
C LEU A 23 0.54 -7.94 5.61
N ALA A 24 0.79 -7.22 6.70
CA ALA A 24 0.52 -7.71 8.05
C ALA A 24 -0.99 -7.71 8.41
N GLY A 25 -1.84 -7.08 7.59
CA GLY A 25 -3.24 -6.86 7.94
C GLY A 25 -3.43 -5.95 9.16
N ASP A 26 -2.43 -5.13 9.50
CA ASP A 26 -2.43 -4.27 10.69
C ASP A 26 -3.17 -2.95 10.42
N PHE A 27 -4.40 -3.07 9.95
CA PHE A 27 -5.28 -1.95 9.63
C PHE A 27 -6.75 -2.38 9.78
N THR A 28 -7.64 -1.40 9.85
CA THR A 28 -9.08 -1.59 9.99
C THR A 28 -9.82 -1.20 8.72
N MET A 29 -11.09 -1.59 8.64
CA MET A 29 -11.95 -1.32 7.48
C MET A 29 -11.99 0.18 7.15
N GLY A 30 -11.52 0.53 5.95
CA GLY A 30 -11.47 1.89 5.42
C GLY A 30 -10.10 2.57 5.55
N GLU A 31 -9.11 1.92 6.17
CA GLU A 31 -7.71 2.36 6.26
C GLU A 31 -6.84 1.84 5.09
N GLU A 32 -7.33 0.87 4.32
CA GLU A 32 -6.64 0.31 3.14
C GLU A 32 -6.26 1.41 2.15
N PHE A 33 -7.21 2.33 1.95
CA PHE A 33 -7.05 3.46 1.03
C PHE A 33 -5.97 4.45 1.49
N ALA A 34 -5.76 4.60 2.80
CA ALA A 34 -4.72 5.47 3.35
C ALA A 34 -3.33 4.87 3.10
N LEU A 35 -3.21 3.55 3.26
CA LEU A 35 -1.98 2.80 2.98
C LEU A 35 -1.64 2.85 1.49
N ALA A 36 -2.60 2.53 0.62
CA ALA A 36 -2.41 2.62 -0.83
C ALA A 36 -2.01 4.04 -1.28
N GLU A 37 -2.60 5.08 -0.67
CA GLU A 37 -2.22 6.47 -0.92
C GLU A 37 -0.78 6.79 -0.45
N ALA A 38 -0.39 6.33 0.73
CA ALA A 38 0.97 6.51 1.25
C ALA A 38 2.00 5.86 0.32
N ILE A 39 1.71 4.65 -0.15
CA ILE A 39 2.57 3.87 -1.05
C ILE A 39 2.69 4.55 -2.41
N GLN A 40 1.56 4.91 -3.01
CA GLN A 40 1.49 5.60 -4.30
C GLN A 40 2.33 6.90 -4.28
N LYS A 41 2.14 7.72 -3.24
CA LYS A 41 2.87 8.98 -3.07
C LYS A 41 4.34 8.76 -2.75
N GLY A 42 4.64 7.86 -1.81
CA GLY A 42 5.99 7.57 -1.35
C GLY A 42 6.89 6.99 -2.43
N LEU A 43 6.34 6.16 -3.32
CA LEU A 43 7.05 5.59 -4.48
C LEU A 43 6.88 6.39 -5.77
N SER A 44 6.11 7.50 -5.74
CA SER A 44 5.79 8.32 -6.91
C SER A 44 5.29 7.50 -8.12
N LEU A 45 4.38 6.56 -7.85
CA LEU A 45 3.85 5.64 -8.88
C LEU A 45 2.86 6.38 -9.78
N PRO A 46 2.92 6.20 -11.12
CA PRO A 46 2.00 6.83 -12.06
C PRO A 46 0.63 6.12 -12.17
N MET A 47 0.35 5.13 -11.32
CA MET A 47 -0.90 4.35 -11.30
C MET A 47 -1.86 4.86 -10.23
N THR A 48 -3.12 4.42 -10.24
CA THR A 48 -4.12 4.84 -9.24
C THR A 48 -3.98 4.08 -7.93
N LYS A 49 -4.62 4.57 -6.85
CA LYS A 49 -4.66 3.86 -5.56
C LYS A 49 -5.32 2.48 -5.66
N ALA A 50 -6.31 2.34 -6.55
CA ALA A 50 -6.97 1.06 -6.79
C ALA A 50 -6.02 0.07 -7.48
N ASP A 51 -5.16 0.54 -8.39
CA ASP A 51 -4.12 -0.30 -9.02
C ASP A 51 -3.07 -0.73 -7.99
N VAL A 52 -2.66 0.18 -7.10
CA VAL A 52 -1.76 -0.15 -5.98
C VAL A 52 -2.40 -1.20 -5.08
N GLU A 53 -3.67 -1.02 -4.71
CA GLU A 53 -4.40 -1.98 -3.88
C GLU A 53 -4.50 -3.36 -4.55
N ALA A 54 -4.81 -3.41 -5.85
CA ALA A 54 -4.83 -4.65 -6.61
C ALA A 54 -3.48 -5.38 -6.57
N ILE A 55 -2.37 -4.67 -6.78
CA ILE A 55 -1.03 -5.26 -6.69
C ILE A 55 -0.72 -5.72 -5.27
N LEU A 56 -1.11 -4.97 -4.24
CA LEU A 56 -0.91 -5.37 -2.84
C LEU A 56 -1.70 -6.62 -2.46
N LEU A 57 -2.91 -6.79 -3.02
CA LEU A 57 -3.69 -8.01 -2.86
C LEU A 57 -3.02 -9.20 -3.54
N ASP A 58 -2.52 -9.03 -4.76
CA ASP A 58 -1.74 -10.07 -5.45
C ASP A 58 -0.51 -10.47 -4.63
N CYS A 59 0.21 -9.49 -4.08
CA CYS A 59 1.36 -9.76 -3.19
C CYS A 59 0.97 -10.53 -1.92
N LEU A 60 -0.20 -10.23 -1.35
CA LEU A 60 -0.69 -10.91 -0.15
C LEU A 60 -1.07 -12.36 -0.47
N ASP A 61 -1.74 -12.58 -1.60
CA ASP A 61 -2.12 -13.91 -2.10
C ASP A 61 -0.89 -14.76 -2.45
N ASP A 62 0.16 -14.15 -3.02
CA ASP A 62 1.44 -14.79 -3.34
C ASP A 62 2.40 -14.89 -2.13
N GLU A 63 1.96 -14.50 -0.92
CA GLU A 63 2.76 -14.48 0.32
C GLU A 63 4.11 -13.73 0.17
N MET A 64 4.14 -12.70 -0.68
CA MET A 64 5.34 -11.93 -0.99
C MET A 64 5.81 -11.10 0.20
N THR A 65 7.12 -10.92 0.31
CA THR A 65 7.70 -9.97 1.26
C THR A 65 7.44 -8.51 0.84
N ALA A 66 7.55 -7.58 1.79
CA ALA A 66 7.38 -6.15 1.49
C ALA A 66 8.36 -5.63 0.42
N GLU A 67 9.58 -6.17 0.37
CA GLU A 67 10.59 -5.81 -0.62
C GLU A 67 10.23 -6.32 -2.03
N GLU A 68 9.75 -7.56 -2.12
CA GLU A 68 9.29 -8.14 -3.38
C GLU A 68 8.05 -7.39 -3.87
N CYS A 69 7.10 -7.08 -2.99
CA CYS A 69 5.90 -6.35 -3.35
C CYS A 69 6.20 -4.92 -3.81
N ARG A 70 7.14 -4.24 -3.15
CA ARG A 70 7.68 -2.95 -3.60
C ARG A 70 8.29 -3.04 -4.99
N SER A 71 9.05 -4.10 -5.25
CA SER A 71 9.65 -4.34 -6.56
C SER A 71 8.58 -4.55 -7.64
N THR A 72 7.51 -5.29 -7.31
CA THR A 72 6.34 -5.47 -8.18
C THR A 72 5.62 -4.15 -8.48
N LEU A 73 5.37 -3.32 -7.47
CA LEU A 73 4.76 -1.99 -7.63
C LEU A 73 5.58 -1.08 -8.55
N ILE A 74 6.91 -1.09 -8.40
CA ILE A 74 7.82 -0.32 -9.24
C ILE A 74 7.89 -0.92 -10.66
N ALA A 75 7.88 -2.25 -10.79
CA ALA A 75 7.91 -2.92 -12.09
C ALA A 75 6.59 -2.77 -12.86
N GLY A 76 5.46 -2.70 -12.16
CA GLY A 76 4.13 -2.40 -12.72
C GLY A 76 4.06 -1.04 -13.43
N ARG A 77 5.04 -0.16 -13.21
CA ARG A 77 5.26 1.09 -13.97
C ARG A 77 5.53 0.87 -15.47
N LEU A 78 5.97 -0.32 -15.87
CA LEU A 78 6.51 -0.60 -17.22
C LEU A 78 5.53 -1.32 -18.16
N LYS A 79 4.27 -1.52 -17.77
CA LYS A 79 3.24 -2.07 -18.67
C LYS A 79 2.39 -0.98 -19.31
#